data_AF-K2CMU8-F1
#
_entry.id   AF-K2CMU8-F1
#
_cell.length_a   1.000
_cell.length_b   1.000
_cell.length_c   1.000
_cell.angle_alpha   90.00
_cell.angle_beta   90.00
_cell.angle_gamma   90.00
#
_symmetry.space_group_name_H-M   'P 1'
#
loop_
_entity.id
_entity.type
_entity.pdbx_description
1 polymer ?
#
loop_
_entity_poly.entity_id
_entity_poly.type
_entity_poly.pdbx_seq_one_letter_code
_entity_poly.pdbx_strand_id
1 'polypeptide(L)'
;GGPLVSAFAVSCGYCNAVLNEGSNSWILERITGENDSAYLETLSRKTTSEQELEDDNDTRSARDVVTIMAQILLADGKTSQAEMRLLKKIAQCYDMSEEQVDAIITALKSGEVYLPAPADSRESWNLMQAAARMALADNEITPDEEREMILLAQHLGYSTADVTRVIKSEEKRRFAEQREEKQKVAREKLQAEALVKKVLEDDKFDKEEKDGKDQ
;
A
#
# COMPACT_ATOMS: atom_id res chain seq x y z
N GLY A 1 29.55 22.28 32.38
CA GLY A 1 30.50 22.29 31.25
C GLY A 1 31.06 23.69 31.11
N GLY A 2 32.38 23.82 30.98
CA GLY A 2 33.05 25.11 30.73
C GLY A 2 33.13 25.43 29.24
N PRO A 3 33.41 26.69 28.87
CA PRO A 3 33.56 27.09 27.48
C PRO A 3 34.80 26.43 26.85
N LEU A 4 34.68 26.04 25.58
CA LEU A 4 35.82 25.58 24.80
C LEU A 4 36.75 26.75 24.50
N VAL A 5 38.05 26.51 24.56
CA VAL A 5 39.09 27.51 24.30
C VAL A 5 39.11 27.93 22.82
N SER A 6 38.67 27.05 21.93
CA SER A 6 38.53 27.30 20.49
C SER A 6 37.51 26.33 19.88
N ALA A 7 36.87 26.74 18.78
CA ALA A 7 35.94 25.90 18.01
C ALA A 7 36.61 24.67 17.38
N PHE A 8 37.94 24.68 17.22
CA PHE A 8 38.74 23.57 16.67
C PHE A 8 39.52 22.80 17.73
N ALA A 9 39.26 23.02 19.01
CA ALA A 9 39.98 22.33 20.08
C ALA A 9 39.61 20.84 20.09
N VAL A 10 40.61 19.97 19.90
CA VAL A 10 40.44 18.51 19.92
C VAL A 10 40.35 17.97 21.36
N SER A 11 40.80 18.75 22.34
CA SER A 11 40.76 18.42 23.77
C SER A 11 40.14 19.55 24.61
N CYS A 12 39.47 19.16 25.69
CA CYS A 12 38.91 20.09 26.66
C CYS A 12 40.01 20.71 27.52
N GLY A 13 40.17 22.04 27.48
CA GLY A 13 41.20 22.73 28.28
C GLY A 13 41.01 22.69 29.81
N TYR A 14 39.87 22.16 30.30
CA TYR A 14 39.58 22.04 31.73
C TYR A 14 39.85 20.64 32.29
N CYS A 15 39.46 19.58 31.57
CA CYS A 15 39.60 18.18 32.03
C CYS A 15 40.44 17.30 31.09
N ASN A 16 41.02 17.87 30.03
CA ASN A 16 41.80 17.18 29.00
C ASN A 16 41.10 16.01 28.28
N ALA A 17 39.78 15.89 28.41
CA ALA A 17 39.00 14.91 27.65
C ALA A 17 39.08 15.21 26.14
N VAL A 18 39.29 14.17 25.32
CA VAL A 18 39.29 14.25 23.86
C VAL A 18 37.84 14.34 23.37
N LEU A 19 37.53 15.37 22.59
CA LEU A 19 36.14 15.69 22.21
C LEU A 19 35.65 14.89 20.99
N ASN A 20 36.57 14.37 20.18
CA ASN A 20 36.29 13.63 18.94
C ASN A 20 36.62 12.13 19.04
N GLU A 21 36.44 11.52 20.22
CA GLU A 21 36.72 10.09 20.44
C GLU A 21 35.51 9.17 20.20
N GLY A 22 34.31 9.74 20.06
CA GLY A 22 33.08 9.00 19.76
C GLY A 22 32.44 8.31 20.96
N SER A 23 33.11 8.33 22.12
CA SER A 23 32.68 7.68 23.36
C SER A 23 31.44 8.33 23.99
N ASN A 24 31.19 9.62 23.71
CA ASN A 24 30.10 10.39 24.33
C ASN A 24 29.22 11.16 23.33
N SER A 25 29.46 11.05 22.02
CA SER A 25 28.69 11.76 20.99
C SER A 25 28.83 11.10 19.63
N TRP A 26 27.87 11.38 18.75
CA TRP A 26 27.94 10.97 17.35
C TRP A 26 29.01 11.79 16.64
N ILE A 27 29.87 11.09 15.89
CA ILE A 27 30.89 11.69 15.06
C ILE A 27 30.53 11.41 13.61
N LEU A 28 30.56 12.46 12.79
CA LEU A 28 30.42 12.33 11.36
C LEU A 28 31.69 11.68 10.80
N GLU A 29 31.60 10.40 10.44
CA GLU A 29 32.73 9.65 9.88
C GLU A 29 33.07 10.12 8.46
N ARG A 30 32.06 10.33 7.62
CA ARG A 30 32.25 10.71 6.21
C ARG A 30 31.03 11.43 5.67
N ILE A 31 31.29 12.35 4.73
CA ILE A 31 30.27 12.91 3.83
C ILE A 31 30.49 12.25 2.47
N THR A 32 29.51 11.49 1.99
CA THR A 32 29.52 10.87 0.66
C THR A 32 28.65 11.67 -0.31
N GLY A 33 29.08 11.77 -1.57
CA GLY A 33 28.28 12.34 -2.64
C GLY A 33 27.27 11.34 -3.21
N GLU A 34 26.28 11.82 -3.95
CA GLU A 34 25.20 11.01 -4.53
C GLU A 34 25.69 9.95 -5.53
N ASN A 35 26.84 10.19 -6.18
CA ASN A 35 27.46 9.25 -7.13
C ASN A 35 28.48 8.28 -6.48
N ASP A 36 28.58 8.27 -5.15
CA ASP A 36 29.52 7.39 -4.45
C ASP A 36 28.96 5.96 -4.38
N SER A 37 29.79 4.97 -4.72
CA SER A 37 29.44 3.55 -4.67
C SER A 37 28.92 3.11 -3.29
N ALA A 38 29.50 3.64 -2.21
CA ALA A 38 29.07 3.33 -0.85
C ALA A 38 27.66 3.90 -0.53
N TYR A 39 27.31 5.06 -1.11
CA TYR A 39 25.99 5.65 -0.98
C TYR A 39 24.94 4.84 -1.74
N LEU A 40 25.24 4.46 -2.98
CA LEU A 40 24.36 3.63 -3.80
C LEU A 40 24.12 2.25 -3.17
N GLU A 41 25.16 1.62 -2.62
CA GLU A 41 25.03 0.34 -1.92
C GLU A 41 24.15 0.45 -0.65
N THR A 42 24.29 1.55 0.09
CA THR A 42 23.45 1.83 1.26
C THR A 42 21.99 2.02 0.88
N LEU A 43 21.72 2.73 -0.23
CA LEU A 43 20.38 2.86 -0.79
C LEU A 43 19.79 1.52 -1.23
N SER A 44 20.56 0.72 -1.97
CA SER A 44 20.12 -0.62 -2.42
C SER A 44 19.80 -1.54 -1.24
N ARG A 45 20.65 -1.54 -0.20
CA ARG A 45 20.41 -2.31 1.02
C ARG A 45 19.14 -1.88 1.75
N LYS A 46 18.85 -0.57 1.76
CA LYS A 46 17.62 -0.05 2.36
C LYS A 46 16.39 -0.47 1.56
N THR A 47 16.44 -0.40 0.23
CA THR A 47 15.33 -0.88 -0.62
C THR A 47 15.09 -2.38 -0.47
N THR A 48 16.15 -3.19 -0.38
CA THR A 48 16.00 -4.64 -0.19
C THR A 48 15.49 -4.98 1.21
N SER A 49 15.97 -4.31 2.26
CA SER A 49 15.47 -4.52 3.62
C SER A 49 14.03 -4.03 3.81
N GLU A 50 13.60 -2.99 3.09
CA GLU A 50 12.20 -2.56 3.07
C GLU A 50 11.32 -3.61 2.36
N GLN A 51 11.80 -4.23 1.28
CA GLN A 51 11.09 -5.30 0.55
C GLN A 51 11.07 -6.65 1.30
N GLU A 52 12.18 -7.08 1.92
CA GLU A 52 12.23 -8.35 2.67
C GLU A 52 11.37 -8.30 3.94
N LEU A 53 11.20 -7.11 4.54
CA LEU A 53 10.25 -6.91 5.64
C LEU A 53 8.79 -6.90 5.17
N GLU A 54 8.49 -6.71 3.89
CA GLU A 54 7.12 -6.76 3.33
C GLU A 54 6.60 -8.20 3.20
N ASP A 55 7.48 -9.19 3.02
CA ASP A 55 7.10 -10.60 2.80
C ASP A 55 6.94 -11.43 4.10
N ASP A 56 7.53 -10.99 5.22
CA ASP A 56 7.54 -11.73 6.50
C ASP A 56 6.43 -11.32 7.50
N ASN A 57 5.47 -10.47 7.09
CA ASN A 57 4.31 -10.23 7.94
C ASN A 57 3.27 -11.33 7.64
N ASP A 58 3.14 -12.30 8.55
CA ASP A 58 2.00 -13.22 8.64
C ASP A 58 0.75 -12.48 8.16
N THR A 59 0.33 -12.76 6.93
CA THR A 59 -0.78 -12.07 6.32
C THR A 59 -2.00 -12.51 7.12
N ARG A 60 -2.40 -11.68 8.10
CA ARG A 60 -3.62 -11.90 8.89
C ARG A 60 -4.69 -12.36 7.93
N SER A 61 -5.40 -13.43 8.29
CA SER A 61 -6.41 -14.00 7.40
C SER A 61 -7.36 -12.89 6.97
N ALA A 62 -7.86 -12.96 5.74
CA ALA A 62 -8.92 -12.08 5.23
C ALA A 62 -10.03 -11.83 6.28
N ARG A 63 -10.43 -12.91 6.96
CA ARG A 63 -11.40 -12.89 8.06
C ARG A 63 -10.93 -12.07 9.26
N ASP A 64 -9.67 -12.19 9.65
CA ASP A 64 -9.10 -11.45 10.78
C ASP A 64 -9.07 -9.96 10.48
N VAL A 65 -8.61 -9.57 9.29
CA VAL A 65 -8.59 -8.18 8.82
C VAL A 65 -9.98 -7.55 8.93
N VAL A 66 -11.00 -8.21 8.39
CA VAL A 66 -12.40 -7.76 8.47
C VAL A 66 -12.90 -7.72 9.91
N THR A 67 -12.56 -8.71 10.73
CA THR A 67 -13.00 -8.79 12.13
C THR A 67 -12.37 -7.67 12.98
N ILE A 68 -11.09 -7.35 12.78
CA ILE A 68 -10.41 -6.24 13.47
C ILE A 68 -11.01 -4.91 13.04
N MET A 69 -11.23 -4.71 11.73
CA MET A 69 -11.87 -3.49 11.23
C MET A 69 -13.29 -3.34 11.80
N ALA A 70 -14.06 -4.42 11.84
CA ALA A 70 -15.38 -4.43 12.47
C ALA A 70 -15.30 -4.09 13.97
N GLN A 71 -14.33 -4.66 14.69
CA GLN A 71 -14.13 -4.37 16.11
C GLN A 71 -13.79 -2.91 16.37
N ILE A 72 -12.96 -2.30 15.50
CA ILE A 72 -12.60 -0.88 15.61
C ILE A 72 -13.78 0.03 15.25
N LEU A 73 -14.46 -0.24 14.13
CA LEU A 73 -15.58 0.57 13.66
C LEU A 73 -16.79 0.50 14.60
N LEU A 74 -17.04 -0.66 15.21
CA LEU A 74 -18.20 -0.88 16.09
C LEU A 74 -17.88 -0.65 17.58
N ALA A 75 -16.69 -0.18 17.91
CA ALA A 75 -16.23 0.02 19.29
C ALA A 75 -17.10 1.02 20.08
N ASP A 76 -17.75 1.96 19.38
CA ASP A 76 -18.58 3.00 19.97
C ASP A 76 -19.99 2.53 20.38
N GLY A 77 -20.36 1.30 20.01
CA GLY A 77 -21.66 0.69 20.28
C GLY A 77 -22.83 1.28 19.48
N LYS A 78 -22.59 2.24 18.57
CA LYS A 78 -23.60 2.89 17.73
C LYS A 78 -23.36 2.56 16.27
N THR A 79 -23.77 1.37 15.87
CA THR A 79 -23.61 0.90 14.49
C THR A 79 -24.29 1.85 13.51
N SER A 80 -23.52 2.68 12.80
CA SER A 80 -24.05 3.60 11.79
C SER A 80 -24.24 2.88 10.45
N GLN A 81 -25.17 3.37 9.63
CA GLN A 81 -25.36 2.80 8.29
C GLN A 81 -24.14 3.06 7.38
N ALA A 82 -23.30 4.04 7.71
CA ALA A 82 -22.06 4.32 6.97
C ALA A 82 -20.97 3.29 7.30
N GLU A 83 -20.73 3.00 8.59
CA GLU A 83 -19.81 1.94 9.03
C GLU A 83 -20.16 0.59 8.41
N MET A 84 -21.46 0.25 8.43
CA MET A 84 -21.95 -1.02 7.89
C MET A 84 -21.70 -1.12 6.38
N ARG A 85 -21.89 -0.02 5.64
CA ARG A 85 -21.60 0.04 4.21
C ARG A 85 -20.12 -0.16 3.94
N LEU A 86 -19.25 0.56 4.66
CA LEU A 86 -17.80 0.44 4.53
C LEU A 86 -17.35 -0.99 4.84
N LEU A 87 -17.81 -1.57 5.95
CA LEU A 87 -17.45 -2.93 6.35
C LEU A 87 -17.92 -3.97 5.34
N LYS A 88 -19.13 -3.84 4.79
CA LYS A 88 -19.63 -4.74 3.74
C LYS A 88 -18.80 -4.63 2.45
N LYS A 89 -18.40 -3.43 2.03
CA LYS A 89 -17.50 -3.25 0.87
C LYS A 89 -16.14 -3.93 1.11
N ILE A 90 -15.59 -3.76 2.31
CA ILE A 90 -14.33 -4.40 2.73
C ILE A 90 -14.46 -5.92 2.69
N ALA A 91 -15.53 -6.46 3.25
CA ALA A 91 -15.77 -7.90 3.28
C ALA A 91 -15.98 -8.52 1.88
N GLN A 92 -16.64 -7.80 0.96
CA GLN A 92 -16.81 -8.24 -0.42
C GLN A 92 -15.47 -8.41 -1.15
N CYS A 93 -14.46 -7.58 -0.84
CA CYS A 93 -13.12 -7.72 -1.43
C CYS A 93 -12.41 -9.01 -1.02
N TYR A 94 -12.87 -9.66 0.05
CA TYR A 94 -12.33 -10.90 0.59
C TYR A 94 -13.23 -12.11 0.31
N ASP A 95 -14.16 -11.99 -0.65
CA ASP A 95 -15.14 -13.03 -1.00
C ASP A 95 -15.98 -13.51 0.21
N MET A 96 -16.18 -12.63 1.19
CA MET A 96 -17.02 -12.92 2.35
C MET A 96 -18.48 -12.60 2.03
N SER A 97 -19.34 -13.59 2.24
CA SER A 97 -20.79 -13.42 2.12
C SER A 97 -21.33 -12.46 3.19
N GLU A 98 -22.43 -11.77 2.89
CA GLU A 98 -23.07 -10.87 3.88
C GLU A 98 -23.45 -11.62 5.16
N GLU A 99 -23.85 -12.88 5.05
CA GLU A 99 -24.17 -13.77 6.16
C GLU A 99 -22.97 -13.96 7.12
N GLN A 100 -21.76 -14.09 6.57
CA GLN A 100 -20.54 -14.22 7.37
C GLN A 100 -20.18 -12.91 8.07
N VAL A 101 -20.43 -11.77 7.42
CA VAL A 101 -20.20 -10.44 8.01
C VAL A 101 -21.18 -10.20 9.16
N ASP A 102 -22.46 -10.50 8.96
CA ASP A 102 -23.50 -10.37 9.99
C ASP A 102 -23.24 -11.31 11.17
N ALA A 103 -22.72 -12.52 10.91
CA ALA A 103 -22.28 -13.43 11.96
C ALA A 103 -21.10 -12.84 12.77
N ILE A 104 -20.13 -12.20 12.12
CA ILE A 104 -19.01 -11.52 12.80
C ILE A 104 -19.52 -10.36 13.64
N ILE A 105 -20.42 -9.54 13.10
CA ILE A 105 -21.01 -8.41 13.83
C ILE A 105 -21.79 -8.91 15.06
N THR A 106 -22.55 -9.99 14.92
CA THR A 106 -23.31 -10.59 16.02
C THR A 106 -22.37 -11.17 17.09
N ALA A 107 -21.30 -11.85 16.67
CA ALA A 107 -20.28 -12.37 17.56
C ALA A 107 -19.51 -11.26 18.31
N LEU A 108 -19.23 -10.13 17.65
CA LEU A 108 -18.62 -8.96 18.27
C LEU A 108 -19.57 -8.29 19.28
N LYS A 109 -20.85 -8.15 18.93
CA LYS A 109 -21.89 -7.57 19.83
C LYS A 109 -22.15 -8.43 21.06
N SER A 110 -22.07 -9.75 20.93
CA SER A 110 -22.20 -10.69 22.05
C SER A 110 -20.93 -10.81 22.89
N GLY A 111 -19.80 -10.25 22.42
CA GLY A 111 -18.51 -10.32 23.11
C GLY A 111 -17.84 -11.69 23.03
N GLU A 112 -18.31 -12.57 22.13
CA GLU A 112 -17.79 -13.94 21.97
C GLU A 112 -16.45 -13.98 21.22
N VAL A 113 -16.14 -12.93 20.44
CA VAL A 113 -14.92 -12.83 19.65
C VAL A 113 -14.18 -11.54 20.02
N TYR A 114 -12.95 -11.71 20.47
CA TYR A 114 -12.02 -10.61 20.71
C TYR A 114 -10.72 -10.91 19.96
N LEU A 115 -10.39 -10.08 18.97
CA LEU A 115 -9.05 -10.09 18.39
C LEU A 115 -8.24 -8.96 19.03
N PRO A 116 -6.95 -9.19 19.32
CA PRO A 116 -6.08 -8.12 19.77
C PRO A 116 -6.01 -7.06 18.66
N ALA A 117 -6.27 -5.82 19.06
CA ALA A 117 -6.01 -4.65 18.22
C ALA A 117 -4.54 -4.68 17.74
N PRO A 118 -4.25 -4.08 16.57
CA PRO A 118 -2.89 -4.08 16.03
C PRO A 118 -1.91 -3.54 17.07
N ALA A 119 -0.84 -4.30 17.33
CA ALA A 119 0.10 -3.99 18.40
C ALA A 119 1.12 -2.92 17.98
N ASP A 120 1.44 -2.90 16.68
CA ASP A 120 2.48 -2.05 16.12
C ASP A 120 1.93 -1.01 15.15
N SER A 121 2.59 0.15 15.08
CA SER A 121 2.29 1.19 14.10
C SER A 121 2.33 0.63 12.66
N ARG A 122 3.26 -0.27 12.35
CA ARG A 122 3.32 -0.88 11.02
C ARG A 122 2.08 -1.71 10.69
N GLU A 123 1.58 -2.47 11.66
CA GLU A 123 0.41 -3.32 11.49
C GLU A 123 -0.87 -2.49 11.33
N SER A 124 -0.99 -1.41 12.12
CA SER A 124 -2.05 -0.41 11.98
C SER A 124 -2.04 0.24 10.59
N TRP A 125 -0.84 0.55 10.06
CA TRP A 125 -0.70 1.08 8.70
C TRP A 125 -1.13 0.08 7.63
N ASN A 126 -0.74 -1.19 7.76
CA ASN A 126 -1.16 -2.24 6.83
C ASN A 126 -2.68 -2.42 6.84
N LEU A 127 -3.30 -2.36 8.01
CA LEU A 127 -4.76 -2.39 8.14
C LEU A 127 -5.42 -1.18 7.47
N MET A 128 -4.85 0.01 7.66
CA MET A 128 -5.33 1.24 7.03
C MET A 128 -5.21 1.18 5.50
N GLN A 129 -4.09 0.68 4.98
CA GLN A 129 -3.88 0.51 3.56
C GLN A 129 -4.83 -0.53 2.96
N ALA A 130 -5.06 -1.63 3.68
CA ALA A 130 -6.04 -2.63 3.29
C ALA A 130 -7.45 -2.00 3.24
N ALA A 131 -7.88 -1.29 4.28
CA ALA A 131 -9.18 -0.60 4.31
C ALA A 131 -9.37 0.34 3.12
N ALA A 132 -8.37 1.17 2.82
CA ALA A 132 -8.42 2.11 1.70
C ALA A 132 -8.40 1.42 0.33
N ARG A 133 -7.59 0.36 0.17
CA ARG A 133 -7.56 -0.46 -1.05
C ARG A 133 -8.93 -1.08 -1.33
N MET A 134 -9.64 -1.48 -0.28
CA MET A 134 -10.94 -2.13 -0.38
C MET A 134 -12.09 -1.13 -0.56
N ALA A 135 -12.06 0.01 0.13
CA ALA A 135 -12.96 1.13 -0.16
C ALA A 135 -12.77 1.63 -1.61
N LEU A 136 -11.52 1.56 -2.08
CA LEU A 136 -11.07 1.46 -3.46
C LEU A 136 -11.97 0.81 -4.51
N ALA A 137 -12.62 -0.30 -4.15
CA ALA A 137 -12.94 -1.42 -5.04
C ALA A 137 -13.98 -1.09 -6.12
N ASP A 138 -14.88 -0.17 -5.85
CA ASP A 138 -15.96 0.26 -6.74
C ASP A 138 -15.65 1.54 -7.53
N ASN A 139 -14.39 1.99 -7.52
CA ASN A 139 -13.87 3.23 -8.14
C ASN A 139 -14.25 4.54 -7.44
N GLU A 140 -15.07 4.54 -6.40
CA GLU A 140 -15.51 5.78 -5.76
C GLU A 140 -15.59 5.65 -4.24
N ILE A 141 -14.84 6.50 -3.54
CA ILE A 141 -15.02 6.70 -2.10
C ILE A 141 -16.08 7.78 -1.91
N THR A 142 -17.19 7.43 -1.27
CA THR A 142 -18.21 8.42 -0.90
C THR A 142 -17.74 9.28 0.28
N PRO A 143 -18.23 10.52 0.43
CA PRO A 143 -17.84 11.38 1.57
C PRO A 143 -18.22 10.78 2.93
N ASP A 144 -19.18 9.86 2.98
CA ASP A 144 -19.49 9.09 4.18
C ASP A 144 -18.36 8.11 4.53
N GLU A 145 -17.84 7.40 3.53
CA GLU A 145 -16.76 6.42 3.71
C GLU A 145 -15.44 7.08 4.06
N GLU A 146 -15.17 8.27 3.52
CA GLU A 146 -14.03 9.08 3.93
C GLU A 146 -14.11 9.42 5.43
N ARG A 147 -15.31 9.78 5.93
CA ARG A 147 -15.51 10.05 7.36
C ARG A 147 -15.27 8.81 8.21
N GLU A 148 -15.81 7.65 7.81
CA GLU A 148 -15.58 6.40 8.55
C GLU A 148 -14.11 5.97 8.53
N MET A 149 -13.42 6.20 7.41
CA MET A 149 -12.00 5.92 7.29
C MET A 149 -11.15 6.87 8.14
N ILE A 150 -11.58 8.13 8.33
CA ILE A 150 -10.99 9.05 9.31
C ILE A 150 -11.19 8.54 10.74
N LEU A 151 -12.37 8.02 11.07
CA LEU A 151 -12.63 7.46 12.40
C LEU A 151 -11.78 6.22 12.66
N LEU A 152 -11.63 5.34 11.66
CA LEU A 152 -10.73 4.19 11.74
C LEU A 152 -9.27 4.64 11.93
N ALA A 153 -8.81 5.65 11.20
CA ALA A 153 -7.47 6.21 11.36
C ALA A 153 -7.23 6.80 12.75
N GLN A 154 -8.21 7.50 13.33
CA GLN A 154 -8.11 8.03 14.69
C GLN A 154 -7.95 6.91 15.73
N HIS A 155 -8.68 5.81 15.60
CA HIS A 155 -8.54 4.65 16.49
C HIS A 155 -7.19 3.96 16.36
N LEU A 156 -6.58 4.02 15.16
CA LEU A 156 -5.24 3.51 14.89
C LEU A 156 -4.11 4.49 15.25
N GLY A 157 -4.44 5.71 15.69
CA GLY A 157 -3.47 6.75 16.06
C GLY A 157 -2.94 7.60 14.90
N TYR A 158 -3.60 7.59 13.74
CA TYR A 158 -3.24 8.36 12.56
C TYR A 158 -4.06 9.64 12.38
N SER A 159 -3.46 10.59 11.67
CA SER A 159 -4.08 11.88 11.36
C SER A 159 -4.92 11.82 10.08
N THR A 160 -5.79 12.81 9.90
CA THR A 160 -6.53 13.00 8.64
C THR A 160 -5.61 13.16 7.42
N ALA A 161 -4.44 13.77 7.61
CA ALA A 161 -3.44 13.90 6.55
C ALA A 161 -2.94 12.52 6.08
N ASP A 162 -2.77 11.57 6.99
CA ASP A 162 -2.37 10.20 6.66
C ASP A 162 -3.46 9.49 5.85
N VAL A 163 -4.74 9.69 6.19
CA VAL A 163 -5.87 9.15 5.41
C VAL A 163 -5.83 9.65 3.96
N THR A 164 -5.69 10.97 3.77
CA THR A 164 -5.62 11.54 2.43
C THR A 164 -4.39 11.04 1.66
N ARG A 165 -3.28 10.77 2.35
CA ARG A 165 -2.08 10.19 1.75
C ARG A 165 -2.35 8.76 1.28
N VAL A 166 -2.98 7.93 2.11
CA VAL A 166 -3.34 6.54 1.74
C VAL A 166 -4.29 6.53 0.55
N ILE A 167 -5.38 7.30 0.59
CA ILE A 167 -6.36 7.37 -0.51
C ILE A 167 -5.65 7.75 -1.81
N LYS A 168 -4.88 8.85 -1.83
CA LYS A 168 -4.15 9.29 -3.03
C LYS A 168 -3.15 8.26 -3.52
N SER A 169 -2.49 7.53 -2.62
CA SER A 169 -1.55 6.48 -2.99
C SER A 169 -2.25 5.31 -3.67
N GLU A 170 -3.41 4.89 -3.16
CA GLU A 170 -4.21 3.80 -3.72
C GLU A 170 -4.92 4.22 -5.02
N GLU A 171 -5.42 5.46 -5.12
CA GLU A 171 -5.95 6.03 -6.36
C GLU A 171 -4.90 6.02 -7.47
N LYS A 172 -3.67 6.44 -7.16
CA LYS A 172 -2.56 6.42 -8.11
C LYS A 172 -2.24 5.00 -8.57
N ARG A 173 -2.23 4.02 -7.63
CA ARG A 173 -2.02 2.61 -7.94
C ARG A 173 -3.10 2.07 -8.88
N ARG A 174 -4.38 2.28 -8.55
CA ARG A 174 -5.52 1.85 -9.36
C ARG A 174 -5.53 2.50 -10.74
N PHE A 175 -5.19 3.79 -10.83
CA PHE A 175 -5.09 4.50 -12.11
C PHE A 175 -3.97 3.92 -12.99
N ALA A 176 -2.84 3.54 -12.40
CA ALA A 176 -1.76 2.86 -13.12
C ALA A 176 -2.23 1.51 -13.67
N GLU A 177 -2.88 0.69 -12.83
CA GLU A 177 -3.43 -0.62 -13.22
C GLU A 177 -4.45 -0.50 -14.37
N GLN A 178 -5.39 0.44 -14.27
CA GLN A 178 -6.37 0.68 -15.33
C GLN A 178 -5.74 1.15 -16.63
N ARG A 179 -4.67 1.95 -16.56
CA ARG A 179 -3.93 2.39 -17.76
C ARG A 179 -3.21 1.22 -18.41
N GLU A 180 -2.59 0.35 -17.62
CA GLU A 180 -1.91 -0.84 -18.13
C GLU A 180 -2.90 -1.83 -18.74
N GLU A 181 -4.05 -2.06 -18.10
CA GLU A 181 -5.10 -2.92 -18.62
C GLU A 181 -5.66 -2.38 -19.95
N LYS A 182 -5.96 -1.09 -20.03
CA LYS A 182 -6.38 -0.44 -21.28
C LYS A 182 -5.32 -0.56 -22.38
N GLN A 183 -4.04 -0.44 -22.04
CA GLN A 183 -2.93 -0.63 -22.99
C GLN A 183 -2.83 -2.08 -23.47
N LYS A 184 -3.00 -3.07 -22.57
CA LYS A 184 -3.00 -4.49 -22.93
C LYS A 184 -4.14 -4.81 -23.89
N VAL A 185 -5.36 -4.41 -23.55
CA VAL A 185 -6.55 -4.61 -24.41
C VAL A 185 -6.38 -3.92 -25.77
N ALA A 186 -5.86 -2.69 -25.81
CA ALA A 186 -5.58 -2.00 -27.07
C ALA A 186 -4.53 -2.72 -27.92
N ARG A 187 -3.47 -3.25 -27.29
CA ARG A 187 -2.42 -4.02 -27.97
C ARG A 187 -2.96 -5.34 -28.53
N GLU A 188 -3.77 -6.05 -27.75
CA GLU A 188 -4.42 -7.29 -28.18
C GLU A 188 -5.38 -7.05 -29.35
N LYS A 189 -6.16 -5.96 -29.30
CA LYS A 189 -7.04 -5.56 -30.39
C LYS A 189 -6.27 -5.26 -31.68
N LEU A 190 -5.17 -4.51 -31.60
CA LEU A 190 -4.30 -4.24 -32.74
C LEU A 190 -3.67 -5.52 -33.32
N GLN A 191 -3.27 -6.47 -32.46
CA GLN A 191 -2.75 -7.76 -32.90
C GLN A 191 -3.81 -8.60 -33.61
N ALA A 192 -5.03 -8.64 -33.07
CA ALA A 192 -6.15 -9.34 -33.70
C ALA A 192 -6.52 -8.72 -35.07
N GLU A 193 -6.60 -7.39 -35.17
CA GLU A 193 -6.86 -6.69 -36.43
C GLU A 193 -5.76 -6.96 -37.48
N ALA A 194 -4.49 -6.99 -37.07
CA ALA A 194 -3.37 -7.32 -37.95
C ALA A 194 -3.41 -8.77 -38.46
N LEU A 195 -3.81 -9.73 -37.61
CA LEU A 195 -3.99 -11.13 -38.00
C LEU A 195 -5.15 -11.30 -38.99
N VAL A 196 -6.29 -10.64 -38.74
CA VAL A 196 -7.44 -10.65 -39.66
C VAL A 196 -7.06 -10.05 -41.01
N LYS A 197 -6.30 -8.94 -41.02
CA LYS A 197 -5.84 -8.32 -42.25
C LYS A 197 -4.91 -9.23 -43.06
N LYS A 198 -3.99 -9.94 -42.39
CA LYS A 198 -3.13 -10.93 -43.06
C LYS A 198 -3.92 -12.07 -43.69
N VAL A 199 -4.89 -12.64 -42.97
CA VAL A 199 -5.75 -13.72 -43.52
C VAL A 199 -6.53 -13.23 -44.76
N LEU A 200 -7.02 -12.00 -44.76
CA LEU A 200 -7.70 -11.41 -45.92
C LEU A 200 -6.76 -11.10 -47.11
N GLU A 201 -5.50 -10.80 -46.83
CA GLU A 201 -4.47 -10.60 -47.86
C GLU A 201 -4.04 -11.94 -48.47
N ASP A 202 -3.90 -12.99 -47.65
CA ASP A 202 -3.59 -14.35 -48.09
C ASP A 202 -4.76 -14.96 -48.90
N ASP A 203 -6.01 -14.79 -48.47
CA ASP A 203 -7.22 -15.24 -49.20
C ASP A 203 -7.41 -14.54 -50.55
N LYS A 204 -6.90 -13.32 -50.72
CA LYS A 204 -6.91 -12.60 -52.01
C LYS A 204 -5.86 -13.15 -52.97
N PHE A 205 -4.68 -13.49 -52.44
CA PHE A 205 -3.59 -14.07 -53.23
C PHE A 205 -3.96 -15.45 -53.79
N ASP A 206 -4.63 -16.29 -52.98
CA ASP A 206 -5.09 -17.62 -53.39
C ASP A 206 -6.23 -17.61 -54.43
N LYS A 207 -7.02 -16.53 -54.51
CA LYS A 207 -8.06 -16.35 -55.54
C LYS A 207 -7.48 -15.89 -56.87
N GLU A 208 -6.52 -14.96 -56.85
CA GLU A 208 -5.84 -14.49 -58.06
C GLU A 208 -4.98 -15.59 -58.72
N GLU A 209 -4.42 -16.52 -57.94
CA GLU A 209 -3.65 -17.65 -58.48
C GLU A 209 -4.52 -18.74 -59.13
N LYS A 210 -5.79 -18.89 -58.72
CA LYS A 210 -6.74 -19.83 -59.35
C LYS A 210 -7.31 -19.28 -60.66
N ASP A 211 -7.61 -17.99 -60.73
CA ASP A 211 -8.15 -17.37 -61.95
C ASP A 211 -7.10 -17.22 -63.07
N GLY A 212 -5.81 -17.29 -62.74
CA GLY A 212 -4.69 -17.26 -63.71
C GLY A 212 -4.32 -18.62 -64.33
N LYS A 213 -4.96 -19.72 -63.93
CA LYS A 213 -4.64 -21.08 -64.40
C LYS A 213 -5.65 -21.69 -65.39
N ASP A 214 -6.78 -21.01 -65.61
CA ASP A 214 -7.85 -21.43 -66.54
C ASP A 214 -7.87 -20.63 -67.86
N GLN A 215 -6.78 -19.93 -68.22
CA GLN A 215 -6.57 -19.32 -69.55
C GLN A 215 -5.52 -20.04 -70.39
#